data_AF-A0A9P6ZHT5-F1
#
_entry.id   AF-A0A9P6ZHT5-F1
#
_cell.length_a   1.000
_cell.length_b   1.000
_cell.length_c   1.000
_cell.angle_alpha   90.00
_cell.angle_beta   90.00
_cell.angle_gamma   90.00
#
_symmetry.space_group_name_H-M   'P 1'
#
loop_
_entity.id
_entity.type
_entity.pdbx_description
1 polymer ?
#
loop_
_entity_poly.entity_id
_entity_poly.type
_entity_poly.pdbx_seq_one_letter_code
_entity_poly.pdbx_strand_id
1 'polypeptide(L)'
;SPICPTTAITIRTLDVYRQSHRVCPRFSIQAQAKMLCALHNLCVAYDVYLELNRRINSRLDKFLGRDMDNWRILNSCPACQYSLVDELPLEFSFLCACDGNNSAKLVDPAICSGEERPDPRSGMLSIWLTESYVDQFKDEVRSARARQGQRQLASSDPGDPWID
;
A
#
# COMPACT_ATOMS: atom_id res chain seq x y z
N SER A 1 9.03 -23.85 1.62
CA SER A 1 8.74 -24.45 0.31
C SER A 1 8.98 -25.94 0.36
N PRO A 2 8.10 -26.80 -0.19
CA PRO A 2 8.34 -28.23 -0.21
C PRO A 2 9.52 -28.51 -1.16
N ILE A 3 10.41 -29.39 -0.72
CA ILE A 3 11.65 -29.73 -1.43
C ILE A 3 11.33 -30.48 -2.74
N CYS A 4 10.15 -31.13 -2.82
CA CYS A 4 9.62 -31.79 -4.01
C CYS A 4 8.14 -31.39 -4.19
N PRO A 5 7.79 -30.51 -5.15
CA PRO A 5 6.39 -30.19 -5.43
C PRO A 5 5.70 -31.38 -6.13
N THR A 6 4.73 -32.02 -5.47
CA THR A 6 3.95 -33.15 -6.01
C THR A 6 2.73 -32.72 -6.83
N THR A 7 2.36 -31.44 -6.75
CA THR A 7 1.15 -30.90 -7.40
C THR A 7 1.51 -29.65 -8.18
N ALA A 8 1.17 -29.62 -9.46
CA ALA A 8 1.32 -28.45 -10.32
C ALA A 8 -0.05 -27.78 -10.54
N ILE A 9 -0.07 -26.45 -10.58
CA ILE A 9 -1.26 -25.66 -10.96
C ILE A 9 -0.98 -25.06 -12.33
N THR A 10 -1.96 -25.10 -13.23
CA THR A 10 -1.83 -24.45 -14.53
C THR A 10 -1.94 -22.92 -14.40
N ILE A 11 -1.20 -22.18 -15.23
CA ILE A 11 -1.30 -20.72 -15.32
C ILE A 11 -2.75 -20.29 -15.63
N ARG A 12 -3.47 -21.09 -16.44
CA ARG A 12 -4.88 -20.84 -16.79
C ARG A 12 -5.78 -20.82 -15.56
N THR A 13 -5.55 -21.70 -14.58
CA THR A 13 -6.30 -21.71 -13.31
C THR A 13 -6.12 -20.40 -12.53
N LEU A 14 -4.96 -19.77 -12.65
CA LEU A 14 -4.61 -18.54 -11.94
C LEU A 14 -5.15 -17.30 -12.65
N ASP A 15 -5.18 -17.32 -13.99
CA ASP A 15 -5.89 -16.30 -14.76
C ASP A 15 -7.40 -16.33 -14.49
N VAL A 16 -7.99 -17.52 -14.37
CA VAL A 16 -9.41 -17.65 -13.98
C VAL A 16 -9.65 -17.00 -12.62
N TYR A 17 -8.81 -17.26 -11.60
CA TYR A 17 -8.94 -16.59 -10.31
C TYR A 17 -8.87 -15.06 -10.46
N ARG A 18 -7.88 -14.56 -11.21
CA ARG A 18 -7.68 -13.12 -11.40
C ARG A 18 -8.93 -12.45 -11.97
N GLN A 19 -9.59 -13.09 -12.94
CA GLN A 19 -10.84 -12.57 -13.50
C GLN A 19 -12.01 -12.69 -12.51
N SER A 20 -12.15 -13.83 -11.85
CA SER A 20 -13.19 -14.05 -10.84
C SER A 20 -13.12 -13.06 -9.67
N HIS A 21 -11.91 -12.78 -9.17
CA HIS A 21 -11.67 -11.84 -8.07
C HIS A 21 -11.91 -10.38 -8.48
N ARG A 22 -11.70 -10.05 -9.76
CA ARG A 22 -12.03 -8.71 -10.29
C ARG A 22 -13.53 -8.44 -10.30
N VAL A 23 -14.33 -9.44 -10.67
CA VAL A 23 -15.79 -9.34 -10.73
C VAL A 23 -16.43 -9.50 -9.35
N CYS A 24 -15.85 -10.35 -8.50
CA CYS A 24 -16.33 -10.61 -7.15
C CYS A 24 -15.17 -10.57 -6.15
N PRO A 25 -14.85 -9.40 -5.58
CA PRO A 25 -13.81 -9.26 -4.55
C PRO A 25 -14.10 -10.09 -3.29
N ARG A 26 -15.35 -10.48 -3.06
CA ARG A 26 -15.76 -11.38 -1.97
C ARG A 26 -15.26 -12.81 -2.17
N PHE A 27 -14.92 -13.19 -3.40
CA PHE A 27 -14.34 -14.50 -3.71
C PHE A 27 -12.84 -14.48 -3.41
N SER A 28 -12.50 -14.59 -2.13
CA SER A 28 -11.13 -14.43 -1.65
C SER A 28 -10.18 -15.48 -2.22
N ILE A 29 -8.88 -15.15 -2.22
CA ILE A 29 -7.82 -16.13 -2.55
C ILE A 29 -7.91 -17.36 -1.67
N GLN A 30 -8.36 -17.21 -0.42
CA GLN A 30 -8.49 -18.30 0.53
C GLN A 30 -9.70 -19.18 0.22
N ALA A 31 -10.77 -18.63 -0.38
CA ALA A 31 -11.88 -19.39 -0.91
C ALA A 31 -11.47 -20.16 -2.18
N GLN A 32 -10.73 -19.53 -3.10
CA GLN A 32 -10.15 -20.23 -4.25
C GLN A 32 -9.13 -21.28 -3.82
N ALA A 33 -8.26 -21.00 -2.85
CA ALA A 33 -7.30 -21.95 -2.32
C ALA A 33 -7.98 -23.05 -1.51
N LYS A 34 -9.07 -22.80 -0.78
CA LYS A 34 -9.89 -23.85 -0.16
C LYS A 34 -10.60 -24.71 -1.20
N MET A 35 -11.17 -24.11 -2.24
CA MET A 35 -11.75 -24.83 -3.38
C MET A 35 -10.69 -25.68 -4.05
N LEU A 36 -9.53 -25.09 -4.31
CA LEU A 36 -8.42 -25.74 -4.97
C LEU A 36 -7.71 -26.74 -4.06
N CYS A 37 -7.65 -26.57 -2.74
CA CYS A 37 -7.14 -27.53 -1.75
C CYS A 37 -8.13 -28.67 -1.48
N ALA A 38 -9.43 -28.37 -1.50
CA ALA A 38 -10.49 -29.37 -1.57
C ALA A 38 -10.40 -30.17 -2.87
N LEU A 39 -9.82 -29.58 -3.92
CA LEU A 39 -9.42 -30.29 -5.13
C LEU A 39 -8.01 -30.93 -5.00
N HIS A 40 -6.99 -30.28 -4.38
CA HIS A 40 -5.57 -30.66 -4.12
C HIS A 40 -4.70 -29.54 -3.43
N ASN A 41 -3.80 -29.85 -2.47
CA ASN A 41 -2.91 -28.91 -1.70
C ASN A 41 -2.25 -27.72 -2.46
N LEU A 42 -2.79 -26.50 -2.39
CA LEU A 42 -2.54 -25.44 -3.38
C LEU A 42 -1.92 -24.11 -2.89
N CYS A 43 -1.88 -23.82 -1.59
CA CYS A 43 -1.40 -22.52 -1.07
C CYS A 43 0.04 -22.20 -1.49
N VAL A 44 0.93 -23.19 -1.41
CA VAL A 44 2.35 -23.02 -1.77
C VAL A 44 2.53 -22.63 -3.23
N ALA A 45 1.81 -23.29 -4.13
CA ALA A 45 1.98 -23.05 -5.56
C ALA A 45 1.37 -21.72 -6.00
N TYR A 46 0.40 -21.18 -5.25
CA TYR A 46 -0.05 -19.79 -5.44
C TYR A 46 1.01 -18.77 -5.04
N ASP A 47 1.70 -18.96 -3.91
CA ASP A 47 2.79 -18.07 -3.49
C ASP A 47 3.94 -18.07 -4.51
N VAL A 48 4.29 -19.25 -5.05
CA VAL A 48 5.28 -19.38 -6.14
C VAL A 48 4.83 -18.64 -7.41
N TYR A 49 3.55 -18.71 -7.76
CA TYR A 49 3.01 -17.97 -8.90
C TYR A 49 3.08 -16.45 -8.70
N LEU A 50 2.74 -15.96 -7.50
CA LEU A 50 2.86 -14.54 -7.18
C LEU A 50 4.32 -14.08 -7.28
N GLU A 51 5.26 -14.88 -6.78
CA GLU A 51 6.70 -14.59 -6.87
C GLU A 51 7.19 -14.58 -8.33
N LEU A 52 6.74 -15.53 -9.15
CA LEU A 52 7.08 -15.58 -10.57
C LEU A 52 6.58 -14.33 -11.31
N ASN A 53 5.33 -13.92 -11.08
CA ASN A 53 4.80 -12.68 -11.65
C ASN A 53 5.60 -11.45 -11.19
N ARG A 54 5.96 -11.38 -9.90
CA ARG A 54 6.77 -10.29 -9.37
C ARG A 54 8.11 -10.19 -10.07
N ARG A 55 8.81 -11.31 -10.26
CA ARG A 55 10.11 -11.33 -10.96
C ARG A 55 10.00 -10.95 -12.43
N ILE A 56 8.97 -11.44 -13.12
CA ILE A 56 8.71 -11.10 -14.52
C ILE A 56 8.43 -9.60 -14.64
N ASN A 57 7.52 -9.06 -13.83
CA ASN A 57 7.19 -7.64 -13.85
C ASN A 57 8.39 -6.77 -13.48
N SER A 58 9.19 -7.17 -12.49
CA SER A 58 10.42 -6.43 -12.15
C SER A 58 11.42 -6.38 -13.30
N ARG A 59 11.59 -7.48 -14.04
CA ARG A 59 12.45 -7.50 -15.24
C ARG A 59 11.88 -6.64 -16.37
N LEU A 60 10.57 -6.69 -16.57
CA LEU A 60 9.88 -5.86 -17.56
C LEU A 60 9.99 -4.38 -17.19
N ASP A 61 9.78 -4.01 -15.93
CA ASP A 61 9.90 -2.64 -15.45
C ASP A 61 11.31 -2.14 -15.67
N LYS A 62 12.35 -2.92 -15.34
CA LYS A 62 13.75 -2.58 -15.65
C LYS A 62 14.00 -2.39 -17.14
N PHE A 63 13.54 -3.32 -17.96
CA PHE A 63 13.69 -3.24 -19.42
C PHE A 63 13.01 -2.01 -20.02
N LEU A 64 11.87 -1.62 -19.46
CA LEU A 64 11.08 -0.46 -19.90
C LEU A 64 11.52 0.85 -19.22
N GLY A 65 12.59 0.86 -18.42
CA GLY A 65 13.07 2.07 -17.72
C GLY A 65 12.13 2.57 -16.60
N ARG A 66 11.35 1.66 -16.02
CA ARG A 66 10.31 1.94 -15.00
C ARG A 66 10.76 1.63 -13.57
N ASP A 67 12.05 1.41 -13.35
CA ASP A 67 12.60 1.06 -12.04
C ASP A 67 13.12 2.26 -11.22
N MET A 68 13.02 3.48 -11.76
CA MET A 68 13.44 4.70 -11.08
C MET A 68 12.65 4.94 -9.79
N ASP A 69 13.30 5.58 -8.81
CA ASP A 69 12.63 6.11 -7.63
C ASP A 69 11.47 7.02 -8.05
N ASN A 70 10.32 6.87 -7.39
CA ASN A 70 9.11 7.65 -7.69
C ASN A 70 8.56 7.47 -9.13
N TRP A 71 9.04 6.52 -9.92
CA TRP A 71 8.57 6.33 -11.31
C TRP A 71 7.05 6.24 -11.40
N ARG A 72 6.44 5.49 -10.47
CA ARG A 72 4.97 5.36 -10.40
C ARG A 72 4.29 6.71 -10.19
N ILE A 73 4.70 7.51 -9.20
CA ILE A 73 4.03 8.79 -8.94
C ILE A 73 4.34 9.85 -10.01
N LEU A 74 5.36 9.65 -10.84
CA LEU A 74 5.61 10.52 -12.00
C LEU A 74 4.83 10.10 -13.26
N ASN A 75 4.31 8.87 -13.29
CA ASN A 75 3.74 8.26 -14.51
C ASN A 75 2.37 7.56 -14.28
N SER A 76 1.74 7.68 -13.12
CA SER A 76 0.52 6.91 -12.78
C SER A 76 -0.73 7.43 -13.47
N CYS A 77 -0.89 8.76 -13.51
CA CYS A 77 -2.05 9.39 -14.14
C CYS A 77 -1.59 10.59 -14.97
N PRO A 78 -1.49 10.45 -16.31
CA PRO A 78 -1.19 11.58 -17.18
C PRO A 78 -2.15 12.76 -16.96
N ALA A 79 -3.46 12.51 -16.84
CA ALA A 79 -4.41 13.61 -16.63
C ALA A 79 -4.25 14.33 -15.28
N CYS A 80 -3.69 13.66 -14.26
CA CYS A 80 -3.62 14.17 -12.90
C CYS A 80 -2.24 14.74 -12.54
N GLN A 81 -1.21 14.42 -13.31
CA GLN A 81 0.21 14.67 -12.97
C GLN A 81 0.99 15.34 -14.11
N TYR A 82 0.33 15.65 -15.22
CA TYR A 82 0.97 16.30 -16.36
C TYR A 82 1.06 17.80 -16.13
N SER A 83 2.29 18.33 -16.16
CA SER A 83 2.57 19.77 -16.14
C SER A 83 3.01 20.23 -17.52
N LEU A 84 2.53 21.40 -17.96
CA LEU A 84 2.96 22.00 -19.22
C LEU A 84 4.33 22.70 -19.05
N VAL A 85 5.11 22.79 -20.14
CA VAL A 85 6.47 23.38 -20.16
C VAL A 85 6.49 24.82 -19.62
N ASP A 86 5.41 25.57 -19.84
CA ASP A 86 5.28 26.98 -19.46
C ASP A 86 4.17 27.21 -18.41
N GLU A 87 3.80 26.16 -17.65
CA GLU A 87 2.82 26.30 -16.57
C GLU A 87 3.43 27.06 -15.38
N LEU A 88 2.68 28.04 -14.85
CA LEU A 88 3.07 28.74 -13.64
C LEU A 88 3.14 27.74 -12.46
N PRO A 89 4.23 27.74 -11.66
CA PRO A 89 4.32 26.87 -10.50
C PRO A 89 3.16 27.15 -9.53
N LEU A 90 2.33 26.13 -9.29
CA LEU A 90 1.29 26.19 -8.28
C LEU A 90 1.93 26.06 -6.89
N GLU A 91 1.45 26.85 -5.93
CA GLU A 91 1.85 26.71 -4.51
C GLU A 91 1.54 25.29 -4.00
N PHE A 92 0.43 24.71 -4.45
CA PHE A 92 0.05 23.32 -4.22
C PHE A 92 -0.26 22.66 -5.57
N SER A 93 0.61 21.77 -6.03
CA SER A 93 0.48 21.10 -7.33
C SER A 93 -0.47 19.90 -7.33
N PHE A 94 -0.84 19.40 -6.15
CA PHE A 94 -1.62 18.17 -6.04
C PHE A 94 -2.47 18.17 -4.77
N LEU A 95 -3.76 17.84 -4.92
CA LEU A 95 -4.65 17.52 -3.82
C LEU A 95 -4.86 16.01 -3.75
N CYS A 96 -4.42 15.38 -2.66
CA CYS A 96 -4.60 13.95 -2.46
C CYS A 96 -5.65 13.69 -1.39
N ALA A 97 -6.64 12.83 -1.69
CA ALA A 97 -7.53 12.26 -0.70
C ALA A 97 -7.15 10.80 -0.47
N CYS A 98 -6.57 10.51 0.69
CA CYS A 98 -6.27 9.15 1.13
C CYS A 98 -7.25 8.75 2.23
N ASP A 99 -7.95 7.63 2.06
CA ASP A 99 -8.85 7.05 3.09
C ASP A 99 -8.07 6.59 4.35
N GLY A 100 -6.73 6.54 4.28
CA GLY A 100 -5.88 6.09 5.39
C GLY A 100 -6.21 4.67 5.88
N ASN A 101 -7.03 3.95 5.11
CA ASN A 101 -7.69 2.72 5.51
C ASN A 101 -8.40 2.84 6.88
N ASN A 102 -9.01 3.99 7.19
CA ASN A 102 -9.68 4.22 8.47
C ASN A 102 -10.86 3.27 8.70
N SER A 103 -11.45 2.74 7.63
CA SER A 103 -12.47 1.68 7.71
C SER A 103 -11.97 0.43 8.44
N ALA A 104 -10.69 0.07 8.31
CA ALA A 104 -10.11 -1.05 9.04
C ALA A 104 -9.95 -0.79 10.55
N LYS A 105 -9.88 0.48 10.98
CA LYS A 105 -9.84 0.88 12.41
C LYS A 105 -11.21 0.81 13.09
N LEU A 106 -12.29 0.68 12.31
CA LEU A 106 -13.66 0.56 12.82
C LEU A 106 -14.05 -0.89 13.13
N VAL A 107 -13.15 -1.85 12.90
CA VAL A 107 -13.40 -3.23 13.31
C VAL A 107 -13.25 -3.29 14.83
N ASP A 108 -14.36 -3.61 15.51
CA ASP A 108 -14.39 -3.78 16.96
C ASP A 108 -13.32 -4.81 17.39
N PRO A 109 -12.43 -4.48 18.34
CA PRO A 109 -11.45 -5.42 18.88
C PRO A 109 -12.07 -6.74 19.35
N ALA A 110 -13.34 -6.75 19.79
CA ALA A 110 -14.07 -7.95 20.14
C ALA A 110 -14.33 -8.89 18.94
N ILE A 111 -14.41 -8.33 17.73
CA ILE A 111 -14.53 -9.08 16.46
C ILE A 111 -13.15 -9.54 15.98
N CYS A 112 -12.08 -8.81 16.31
CA CYS A 112 -10.68 -9.19 16.12
C CYS A 112 -10.17 -10.17 17.21
N SER A 113 -11.01 -11.11 17.65
CA SER A 113 -10.60 -12.12 18.62
C SER A 113 -9.55 -13.09 18.03
N GLY A 114 -8.46 -13.32 18.76
CA GLY A 114 -7.37 -14.22 18.37
C GLY A 114 -5.98 -13.62 18.58
N GLU A 115 -4.95 -14.43 18.36
CA GLU A 115 -3.56 -13.99 18.29
C GLU A 115 -3.31 -13.32 16.94
N GLU A 116 -2.65 -12.16 16.94
CA GLU A 116 -2.19 -11.53 15.69
C GLU A 116 -1.28 -12.52 14.96
N ARG A 117 -1.62 -12.82 13.72
CA ARG A 117 -0.78 -13.68 12.87
C ARG A 117 0.22 -12.79 12.14
N PRO A 118 1.51 -12.79 12.52
CA PRO A 118 2.50 -12.02 11.80
C PRO A 118 2.57 -12.50 10.35
N ASP A 119 2.47 -11.57 9.41
CA ASP A 119 2.68 -11.82 7.99
C ASP A 119 4.16 -11.57 7.66
N PRO A 120 4.98 -12.62 7.44
CA PRO A 120 6.40 -12.43 7.16
C PRO A 120 6.66 -11.87 5.75
N ARG A 121 5.61 -11.67 4.94
CA ARG A 121 5.75 -11.20 3.57
C ARG A 121 6.10 -9.72 3.57
N SER A 122 7.29 -9.41 3.05
CA SER A 122 7.68 -8.03 2.73
C SER A 122 6.99 -7.58 1.45
N GLY A 123 6.44 -6.36 1.49
CA GLY A 123 5.98 -5.66 0.30
C GLY A 123 7.17 -5.30 -0.60
N MET A 124 7.46 -6.13 -1.60
CA MET A 124 8.62 -5.91 -2.50
C MET A 124 8.36 -4.94 -3.66
N LEU A 125 7.14 -4.41 -3.81
CA LEU A 125 6.83 -3.44 -4.87
C LEU A 125 7.20 -2.04 -4.37
N SER A 126 7.64 -1.15 -5.28
CA SER A 126 7.98 0.25 -4.92
C SER A 126 6.82 1.11 -4.40
N ILE A 127 5.59 0.56 -4.34
CA ILE A 127 4.46 1.21 -3.66
C ILE A 127 4.48 0.98 -2.14
N TRP A 128 5.22 -0.01 -1.67
CA TRP A 128 5.32 -0.32 -0.24
C TRP A 128 6.42 0.52 0.37
N LEU A 129 6.07 1.25 1.41
CA LEU A 129 7.02 1.94 2.26
C LEU A 129 7.53 0.97 3.32
N THR A 130 8.83 1.01 3.61
CA THR A 130 9.39 0.20 4.70
C THR A 130 8.89 0.73 6.03
N GLU A 131 8.71 -0.16 7.00
CA GLU A 131 8.32 0.20 8.37
C GLU A 131 9.31 1.21 8.96
N SER A 132 10.60 0.97 8.78
CA SER A 132 11.69 1.88 9.18
C SER A 132 11.60 3.29 8.58
N TYR A 133 10.98 3.44 7.39
CA TYR A 133 10.75 4.74 6.78
C TYR A 133 9.53 5.42 7.38
N VAL A 134 8.43 4.66 7.54
CA VAL A 134 7.17 5.17 8.12
C VAL A 134 7.36 5.61 9.57
N ASP A 135 8.13 4.84 10.35
CA ASP A 135 8.38 5.11 11.77
C ASP A 135 9.09 6.45 12.04
N GLN A 136 9.76 7.02 11.04
CA GLN A 136 10.38 8.34 11.16
C GLN A 136 9.34 9.45 11.39
N PHE A 137 8.10 9.22 10.97
CA PHE A 137 6.99 10.17 11.04
C PHE A 137 6.06 9.94 12.25
N LYS A 138 6.31 8.93 13.09
CA LYS A 138 5.40 8.53 14.18
C LYS A 138 5.08 9.66 15.18
N ASP A 139 6.06 10.54 15.43
CA ASP A 139 5.97 11.64 16.38
C ASP A 139 5.76 13.00 15.69
N GLU A 140 5.55 13.03 14.38
CA GLU A 140 5.49 14.27 13.59
C GLU A 140 4.35 15.18 14.04
N VAL A 141 3.14 14.65 14.21
CA VAL A 141 1.95 15.42 14.63
C VAL A 141 2.11 15.97 16.05
N ARG A 142 2.64 15.17 16.97
CA ARG A 142 2.89 15.59 18.35
C ARG A 142 3.94 16.70 18.39
N SER A 143 5.01 16.53 17.61
CA SER A 143 6.09 17.51 17.47
C SER A 143 5.61 18.82 16.85
N ALA A 144 4.75 18.76 15.82
CA ALA A 144 4.15 19.92 15.18
C ALA A 144 3.25 20.71 16.16
N ARG A 145 2.42 20.02 16.94
CA ARG A 145 1.58 20.64 17.98
C ARG A 145 2.41 21.31 19.08
N ALA A 146 3.50 20.67 19.51
CA ALA A 146 4.41 21.26 20.50
C ALA A 146 5.07 22.55 19.96
N ARG A 147 5.50 22.56 18.69
CA ARG A 147 6.06 23.75 18.03
C ARG A 147 5.01 24.87 17.90
N GLN A 148 3.76 24.54 17.57
CA GLN A 148 2.66 25.52 17.53
C GLN A 148 2.36 26.11 18.91
N GLY A 149 2.29 25.28 19.95
CA GLY A 149 2.09 25.75 21.32
C GLY A 149 3.22 26.66 21.81
N GLN A 150 4.48 26.35 21.47
CA GLN A 150 5.62 27.22 21.76
C GLN A 150 5.57 28.54 20.97
N ARG A 151 5.12 28.52 19.71
CA ARG A 151 4.92 29.74 18.91
C ARG A 151 3.81 30.63 19.47
N GLN A 152 2.72 30.03 19.95
CA GLN A 152 1.62 30.77 20.58
C GLN A 152 2.03 31.38 21.92
N LEU A 153 2.81 30.67 22.75
CA LEU A 153 3.39 31.23 23.99
C LEU A 153 4.40 32.35 23.73
N ALA A 154 5.12 32.29 22.60
CA ALA A 154 6.09 33.32 22.23
C ALA A 154 5.44 34.55 21.55
N SER A 155 4.22 34.42 21.01
CA SER A 155 3.48 35.51 20.37
C SER A 155 2.49 36.23 21.29
N SER A 156 2.24 35.72 22.50
CA SER A 156 1.45 36.42 23.52
C SER A 156 2.29 37.54 24.15
N ASP A 157 2.28 38.71 23.52
CA ASP A 157 2.78 39.97 24.07
C ASP A 157 1.85 40.39 25.23
N PRO A 158 2.35 40.74 26.44
CA PRO A 158 1.50 41.02 27.61
C PRO A 158 0.63 42.30 27.53
N GLY A 159 0.46 42.89 26.34
CA GLY A 159 -0.16 44.20 26.15
C GLY A 159 -1.02 44.35 24.89
N ASP A 160 -1.52 43.27 24.29
CA ASP A 160 -2.47 43.38 23.17
C ASP A 160 -3.86 43.87 23.67
N PRO A 161 -4.33 45.07 23.31
CA PRO A 161 -5.58 45.65 23.82
C PRO A 161 -6.84 45.08 23.17
N TRP A 162 -6.75 44.11 22.26
CA TRP A 162 -7.87 43.64 21.44
C TRP A 162 -8.40 42.24 21.79
N ILE A 163 -8.17 41.78 23.02
CA ILE A 163 -8.89 40.62 23.57
C ILE A 163 -10.01 41.14 24.48
N ASP A 164 -11.18 41.39 23.87
CA ASP A 164 -12.49 41.37 24.55
C ASP A 164 -13.11 39.96 24.40
#